data_AF-A0A836VRT9-F1
#
_entry.id   AF-A0A836VRT9-F1
#
_cell.length_a   1.000
_cell.length_b   1.000
_cell.length_c   1.000
_cell.angle_alpha   90.00
_cell.angle_beta   90.00
_cell.angle_gamma   90.00
#
_symmetry.space_group_name_H-M   'P 1'
#
loop_
_entity.id
_entity.type
_entity.pdbx_description
1 polymer ?
#
loop_
_entity_poly.entity_id
_entity_poly.type
_entity_poly.pdbx_seq_one_letter_code
_entity_poly.pdbx_strand_id
1 'polypeptide(L)'
;MSLEKIESLLLRLLDTSRTMIDLAYSALLYNDKVFAEEVLRLEEEVDELHTELELEVLKLKRREGEERGVLGLIRLGLSAEAISDAAASIADVDMKIGGQAVVYYQTAESGGDTTLFDQDNSQANAGLQLNANGDLDNGFGLGLQGTALSTWGLEKNLVSNVMQSGLGNNGDTANAGDYFAITKAYLTKKLGNTTLKMGRQELPKNLSPLAFSENWNVYKNTFDAILAVNSGDIPDTTLVGAYVSRSNQHG
;
A
#
# COMPACT_ATOMS: atom_id res chain seq x y z
N MET A 1 -29.11 39.65 -15.44
CA MET A 1 -28.46 38.43 -14.88
C MET A 1 -26.99 38.77 -14.79
N SER A 2 -26.46 38.97 -13.58
CA SER A 2 -25.18 39.66 -13.39
C SER A 2 -24.01 38.68 -13.44
N LEU A 3 -22.94 39.15 -14.07
CA LEU A 3 -21.61 38.53 -14.10
C LEU A 3 -21.14 38.08 -12.70
N GLU A 4 -21.59 38.78 -11.66
CA GLU A 4 -21.36 38.47 -10.24
C GLU A 4 -21.83 37.06 -9.84
N LYS A 5 -22.93 36.54 -10.40
CA LYS A 5 -23.39 35.17 -10.08
C LYS A 5 -22.41 34.13 -10.63
N ILE A 6 -21.93 34.33 -11.86
CA ILE A 6 -20.95 33.44 -12.51
C ILE A 6 -19.62 33.49 -11.77
N GLU A 7 -19.17 34.69 -11.40
CA GLU A 7 -17.97 34.88 -10.60
C GLU A 7 -18.09 34.17 -9.24
N SER A 8 -19.21 34.33 -8.55
CA SER A 8 -19.46 33.66 -7.27
C SER A 8 -19.48 32.14 -7.39
N LEU A 9 -20.12 31.59 -8.43
CA LEU A 9 -20.16 30.15 -8.67
C LEU A 9 -18.75 29.61 -8.97
N LEU A 10 -17.99 30.30 -9.82
CA LEU A 10 -16.64 29.90 -10.17
C LEU A 10 -15.71 29.94 -8.95
N LEU A 11 -15.77 31.00 -8.14
CA LEU A 11 -14.98 31.10 -6.92
C LEU A 11 -15.32 29.98 -5.94
N ARG A 12 -16.61 29.69 -5.75
CA ARG A 12 -17.08 28.60 -4.89
C ARG A 12 -16.56 27.24 -5.38
N LEU A 13 -16.63 26.98 -6.67
CA LEU A 13 -16.12 25.75 -7.28
C LEU A 13 -14.59 25.60 -7.07
N LEU A 14 -13.83 26.67 -7.29
CA LEU A 14 -12.38 26.69 -7.06
C LEU A 14 -11.99 26.53 -5.59
N ASP A 15 -12.71 27.17 -4.67
CA ASP A 15 -12.45 27.05 -3.22
C ASP A 15 -12.82 25.66 -2.71
N THR A 16 -13.91 25.08 -3.20
CA THR A 16 -14.37 23.74 -2.82
C THR A 16 -13.42 22.67 -3.34
N SER A 17 -13.07 22.71 -4.63
CA SER A 17 -12.08 21.79 -5.22
C SER A 17 -10.74 21.83 -4.47
N ARG A 18 -10.26 23.03 -4.08
CA ARG A 18 -9.05 23.16 -3.27
C ARG A 18 -9.19 22.50 -1.90
N THR A 19 -10.32 22.73 -1.23
CA THR A 19 -10.61 22.13 0.07
C THR A 19 -10.66 20.61 -0.01
N MET A 20 -11.24 20.06 -1.09
CA MET A 20 -11.28 18.62 -1.35
C MET A 20 -9.88 18.03 -1.48
N ILE A 21 -8.93 18.71 -2.14
CA ILE A 21 -7.53 18.23 -2.23
C ILE A 21 -6.90 18.13 -0.84
N ASP A 22 -7.04 19.18 -0.03
CA ASP A 22 -6.44 19.24 1.30
C ASP A 22 -7.02 18.14 2.22
N LEU A 23 -8.33 17.91 2.13
CA LEU A 23 -9.02 16.84 2.85
C LEU A 23 -8.65 15.46 2.34
N ALA A 24 -8.58 15.25 1.03
CA ALA A 24 -8.21 13.97 0.42
C ALA A 24 -6.79 13.55 0.81
N TYR A 25 -5.85 14.50 0.83
CA TYR A 25 -4.49 14.22 1.29
C TYR A 25 -4.45 13.90 2.79
N SER A 26 -5.26 14.61 3.59
CA SER A 26 -5.38 14.35 5.03
C SER A 26 -6.00 12.97 5.30
N ALA A 27 -7.05 12.61 4.57
CA ALA A 27 -7.69 11.29 4.63
C ALA A 27 -6.68 10.18 4.33
N LEU A 28 -5.90 10.34 3.25
CA LEU A 28 -4.88 9.37 2.85
C LEU A 28 -3.74 9.25 3.87
N LEU A 29 -3.20 10.37 4.34
CA LEU A 29 -2.03 10.38 5.23
C LEU A 29 -2.35 9.85 6.62
N TYR A 30 -3.54 10.19 7.14
CA TYR A 30 -3.96 9.82 8.49
C TYR A 30 -4.87 8.58 8.53
N ASN A 31 -5.21 8.03 7.37
CA ASN A 31 -6.20 6.95 7.21
C ASN A 31 -7.51 7.26 7.95
N ASP A 32 -8.00 8.50 7.77
CA ASP A 32 -9.19 9.00 8.47
C ASP A 32 -10.40 8.96 7.52
N LYS A 33 -11.33 8.06 7.84
CA LYS A 33 -12.57 7.88 7.07
C LYS A 33 -13.48 9.09 7.11
N VAL A 34 -13.45 9.89 8.16
CA VAL A 34 -14.31 11.08 8.28
C VAL A 34 -13.91 12.12 7.22
N PHE A 35 -12.60 12.30 7.00
CA PHE A 35 -12.14 13.17 5.92
C PHE A 35 -12.47 12.60 4.55
N ALA A 36 -12.35 11.27 4.35
CA ALA A 36 -12.72 10.65 3.08
C ALA A 36 -14.22 10.82 2.76
N GLU A 37 -15.09 10.57 3.74
CA GLU A 37 -16.54 10.76 3.61
C GLU A 37 -16.90 12.23 3.31
N GLU A 38 -16.19 13.19 3.92
CA GLU A 38 -16.40 14.61 3.64
C GLU A 38 -15.97 14.99 2.22
N VAL A 39 -14.88 14.42 1.68
CA VAL A 39 -14.48 14.64 0.28
C VAL A 39 -15.56 14.14 -0.66
N LEU A 40 -16.12 12.95 -0.43
CA LEU A 40 -17.21 12.41 -1.26
C LEU A 40 -18.46 13.30 -1.20
N ARG A 41 -18.80 13.85 -0.02
CA ARG A 41 -19.90 14.80 0.10
C ARG A 41 -19.65 16.10 -0.68
N LEU A 42 -18.41 16.58 -0.69
CA LEU A 42 -18.03 17.79 -1.42
C LEU A 42 -17.96 17.57 -2.94
N GLU A 43 -17.68 16.34 -3.40
CA GLU A 43 -17.76 15.98 -4.81
C GLU A 43 -19.17 16.16 -5.36
N GLU A 44 -20.20 15.67 -4.65
CA GLU A 44 -21.60 15.93 -5.00
C GLU A 44 -21.92 17.45 -5.05
N GLU A 45 -21.39 18.25 -4.12
CA GLU A 45 -21.57 19.73 -4.13
C GLU A 45 -20.87 20.37 -5.35
N VAL A 46 -19.69 19.90 -5.73
CA VAL A 46 -18.94 20.39 -6.89
C VAL A 46 -19.68 20.07 -8.19
N ASP A 47 -20.24 18.87 -8.33
CA ASP A 47 -21.03 18.49 -9.50
C ASP A 47 -22.24 19.41 -9.73
N GLU A 48 -22.95 19.73 -8.66
CA GLU A 48 -24.07 20.68 -8.69
C GLU A 48 -23.60 22.09 -9.08
N LEU A 49 -22.53 22.59 -8.46
CA LEU A 49 -21.96 23.91 -8.74
C LEU A 49 -21.43 24.03 -10.17
N HIS A 50 -20.77 22.98 -10.68
CA HIS A 50 -20.25 22.92 -12.03
C HIS A 50 -21.40 22.98 -13.05
N THR A 51 -22.44 22.18 -12.84
CA THR A 51 -23.64 22.19 -13.69
C THR A 51 -24.33 23.56 -13.67
N GLU A 52 -24.47 24.19 -12.50
CA GLU A 52 -25.08 25.52 -12.40
C GLU A 52 -24.23 26.60 -13.10
N LEU A 53 -22.90 26.54 -12.95
CA LEU A 53 -21.96 27.43 -13.64
C LEU A 53 -22.13 27.35 -15.15
N GLU A 54 -22.16 26.14 -15.73
CA GLU A 54 -22.35 25.96 -17.18
C GLU A 54 -23.68 26.56 -17.66
N LEU A 55 -24.78 26.30 -16.94
CA LEU A 55 -26.09 26.84 -17.27
C LEU A 55 -26.12 28.37 -17.21
N GLU A 56 -25.50 28.99 -16.21
CA GLU A 56 -25.43 30.44 -16.09
C GLU A 56 -24.54 31.08 -17.16
N VAL A 57 -23.42 30.44 -17.49
CA VAL A 57 -22.54 30.88 -18.58
C VAL A 57 -23.26 30.81 -19.94
N LEU A 58 -24.07 29.78 -20.19
CA LEU A 58 -24.86 29.64 -21.42
C LEU A 58 -25.97 30.70 -21.58
N LYS A 59 -26.51 31.23 -20.46
CA LYS A 59 -27.56 32.27 -20.46
C LYS A 59 -27.03 33.68 -20.77
N LEU A 60 -25.71 33.88 -20.79
CA LEU A 60 -25.11 35.19 -21.11
C LEU A 60 -25.54 35.68 -22.50
N LYS A 61 -26.11 36.89 -22.55
CA LYS A 61 -26.35 37.60 -23.82
C LYS A 61 -25.00 38.07 -24.37
N ARG A 62 -24.60 37.47 -25.49
CA ARG A 62 -23.29 37.67 -26.13
C ARG A 62 -23.23 38.95 -26.96
N ARG A 63 -22.09 39.64 -26.92
CA ARG A 63 -21.64 40.57 -27.99
C ARG A 63 -20.66 39.84 -28.91
N GLU A 64 -20.60 40.25 -30.18
CA GLU A 64 -19.57 39.74 -31.10
C GLU A 64 -18.17 39.99 -30.51
N GLY A 65 -17.35 38.93 -30.44
CA GLY A 65 -15.96 38.98 -29.94
C GLY A 65 -15.74 38.49 -28.50
N GLU A 66 -16.78 38.27 -27.69
CA GLU A 66 -16.63 37.81 -26.28
C GLU A 66 -16.61 36.27 -26.11
N GLU A 67 -16.70 35.52 -27.20
CA GLU A 67 -16.77 34.06 -27.25
C GLU A 67 -15.60 33.37 -26.54
N ARG A 68 -14.40 33.96 -26.63
CA ARG A 68 -13.19 33.45 -25.98
C ARG A 68 -13.26 33.53 -24.45
N GLY A 69 -13.88 34.58 -23.90
CA GLY A 69 -14.03 34.75 -22.46
C GLY A 69 -15.01 33.71 -21.88
N VAL A 70 -16.13 33.50 -22.57
CA VAL A 70 -17.12 32.47 -22.23
C VAL A 70 -16.50 31.08 -22.28
N LEU A 71 -15.73 30.77 -23.34
CA LEU A 71 -15.00 29.50 -23.43
C LEU A 71 -13.98 29.33 -22.31
N GLY A 72 -13.33 30.42 -21.87
CA GLY A 72 -12.42 30.42 -20.74
C GLY A 72 -13.11 30.03 -19.43
N LEU A 73 -14.30 30.57 -19.16
CA LEU A 73 -15.09 30.26 -17.96
C LEU A 73 -15.51 28.79 -17.91
N ILE A 74 -16.01 28.24 -19.02
CA ILE A 74 -16.39 26.82 -19.11
C ILE A 74 -15.17 25.93 -18.86
N ARG A 75 -14.02 26.25 -19.47
CA ARG A 75 -12.79 25.46 -19.29
C ARG A 75 -12.26 25.51 -17.86
N LEU A 76 -12.39 26.64 -17.18
CA LEU A 76 -12.03 26.76 -15.76
C LEU A 76 -12.95 25.90 -14.88
N GLY A 77 -14.26 25.94 -15.15
CA GLY A 77 -15.24 25.08 -14.48
C GLY A 77 -14.89 23.60 -14.62
N LEU A 78 -14.71 23.16 -15.86
CA LEU A 78 -14.33 21.78 -16.19
C LEU A 78 -13.00 21.36 -15.54
N SER A 79 -12.03 22.27 -15.46
CA SER A 79 -10.76 21.96 -14.80
C SER A 79 -10.92 21.80 -13.29
N ALA A 80 -11.79 22.58 -12.66
CA ALA A 80 -12.03 22.51 -11.23
C ALA A 80 -12.83 21.26 -10.84
N GLU A 81 -13.79 20.83 -11.67
CA GLU A 81 -14.48 19.55 -11.51
C GLU A 81 -13.51 18.37 -11.65
N ALA A 82 -12.71 18.31 -12.72
CA ALA A 82 -11.73 17.25 -12.90
C ALA A 82 -10.69 17.15 -11.76
N ILE A 83 -10.36 18.29 -11.13
CA ILE A 83 -9.50 18.32 -9.94
C ILE A 83 -10.24 17.73 -8.72
N SER A 84 -11.53 18.02 -8.57
CA SER A 84 -12.38 17.53 -7.49
C SER A 84 -12.61 16.03 -7.59
N ASP A 85 -12.87 15.51 -8.79
CA ASP A 85 -12.95 14.07 -9.06
C ASP A 85 -11.65 13.34 -8.71
N ALA A 86 -10.52 13.94 -9.05
CA ALA A 86 -9.21 13.40 -8.69
C ALA A 86 -8.99 13.41 -7.18
N ALA A 87 -9.46 14.44 -6.46
CA ALA A 87 -9.41 14.48 -5.01
C ALA A 87 -10.30 13.40 -4.37
N ALA A 88 -11.52 13.21 -4.88
CA ALA A 88 -12.40 12.11 -4.45
C ALA A 88 -11.75 10.74 -4.68
N SER A 89 -11.14 10.55 -5.85
CA SER A 89 -10.39 9.32 -6.17
C SER A 89 -9.20 9.08 -5.23
N ILE A 90 -8.54 10.13 -4.74
CA ILE A 90 -7.45 10.00 -3.75
C ILE A 90 -8.01 9.61 -2.38
N ALA A 91 -9.13 10.24 -1.98
CA ALA A 91 -9.78 9.99 -0.71
C ALA A 91 -10.34 8.56 -0.59
N ASP A 92 -10.73 7.95 -1.72
CA ASP A 92 -11.26 6.59 -1.77
C ASP A 92 -10.18 5.49 -1.67
N VAL A 93 -8.88 5.85 -1.68
CA VAL A 93 -7.79 4.88 -1.50
C VAL A 93 -7.53 4.63 0.00
N ASP A 94 -7.74 3.38 0.46
CA ASP A 94 -7.35 2.95 1.81
C ASP A 94 -5.89 2.46 1.80
N MET A 95 -4.96 3.33 2.24
CA MET A 95 -3.56 2.96 2.44
C MET A 95 -3.27 2.62 3.91
N LYS A 96 -2.68 1.44 4.12
CA LYS A 96 -2.21 0.95 5.42
C LYS A 96 -0.71 0.82 5.42
N ILE A 97 -0.05 1.78 6.05
CA ILE A 97 1.38 1.73 6.34
C ILE A 97 1.58 1.17 7.75
N GLY A 98 2.49 0.22 7.87
CA GLY A 98 2.86 -0.37 9.13
C GLY A 98 4.31 -0.83 9.13
N GLY A 99 4.70 -1.47 10.21
CA GLY A 99 6.00 -2.08 10.31
C GLY A 99 6.20 -2.79 11.63
N GLN A 100 7.33 -3.45 11.75
CA GLN A 100 7.76 -4.07 12.98
C GLN A 100 9.27 -3.97 13.12
N ALA A 101 9.74 -3.75 14.34
CA ALA A 101 11.13 -3.91 14.73
C ALA A 101 11.24 -5.17 15.59
N VAL A 102 12.25 -5.99 15.33
CA VAL A 102 12.50 -7.23 16.07
C VAL A 102 13.95 -7.27 16.49
N VAL A 103 14.18 -7.70 17.73
CA VAL A 103 15.50 -8.17 18.17
C VAL A 103 15.31 -9.61 18.57
N TYR A 104 16.07 -10.49 17.94
CA TYR A 104 16.04 -11.92 18.16
C TYR A 104 17.39 -12.36 18.70
N TYR A 105 17.39 -13.17 19.74
CA TYR A 105 18.57 -13.81 20.31
C TYR A 105 18.20 -15.25 20.68
N GLN A 106 19.03 -16.19 20.27
CA GLN A 106 18.85 -17.59 20.55
C GLN A 106 20.21 -18.25 20.77
N THR A 107 20.20 -19.28 21.60
CA THR A 107 21.34 -20.13 21.85
C THR A 107 20.98 -21.56 21.50
N ALA A 108 21.93 -22.30 20.95
CA ALA A 108 21.77 -23.72 20.68
C ALA A 108 22.99 -24.48 21.20
N GLU A 109 22.79 -25.33 22.20
CA GLU A 109 23.84 -26.22 22.69
C GLU A 109 23.84 -27.51 21.86
N SER A 110 24.98 -27.86 21.26
CA SER A 110 25.14 -29.10 20.49
C SER A 110 25.96 -30.18 21.22
N GLY A 111 26.20 -30.01 22.52
CA GLY A 111 27.07 -30.86 23.34
C GLY A 111 28.57 -30.61 23.07
N GLY A 112 29.41 -30.69 24.10
CA GLY A 112 30.84 -30.38 24.03
C GLY A 112 31.29 -29.52 25.22
N ASP A 113 32.42 -28.81 25.07
CA ASP A 113 32.99 -27.93 26.11
C ASP A 113 32.35 -26.53 26.15
N THR A 114 31.46 -26.20 25.20
CA THR A 114 30.81 -24.89 25.10
C THR A 114 29.50 -24.85 25.90
N THR A 115 29.26 -23.76 26.62
CA THR A 115 28.06 -23.59 27.46
C THR A 115 26.90 -22.96 26.69
N LEU A 116 25.69 -23.02 27.26
CA LEU A 116 24.48 -22.49 26.63
C LEU A 116 24.59 -21.00 26.25
N PHE A 117 25.37 -20.18 26.96
CA PHE A 117 25.50 -18.73 26.71
C PHE A 117 26.86 -18.33 26.15
N ASP A 118 27.58 -19.30 25.58
CA ASP A 118 28.83 -19.01 24.88
C ASP A 118 28.56 -18.23 23.59
N GLN A 119 29.46 -17.30 23.25
CA GLN A 119 29.29 -16.44 22.07
C GLN A 119 29.16 -17.28 20.79
N ASP A 120 29.93 -18.37 20.71
CA ASP A 120 29.97 -19.28 19.57
C ASP A 120 28.69 -20.12 19.39
N ASN A 121 27.97 -20.38 20.48
CA ASN A 121 26.68 -21.06 20.47
C ASN A 121 25.48 -20.10 20.36
N SER A 122 25.76 -18.79 20.30
CA SER A 122 24.75 -17.74 20.30
C SER A 122 24.52 -17.18 18.89
N GLN A 123 23.27 -16.87 18.58
CA GLN A 123 22.84 -16.30 17.32
C GLN A 123 21.86 -15.13 17.56
N ALA A 124 21.97 -14.07 16.78
CA ALA A 124 21.05 -12.93 16.89
C ALA A 124 20.76 -12.26 15.54
N ASN A 125 19.67 -11.52 15.50
CA ASN A 125 19.38 -10.53 14.47
C ASN A 125 18.59 -9.36 15.08
N ALA A 126 18.92 -8.15 14.67
CA ALA A 126 18.05 -6.99 14.74
C ALA A 126 17.44 -6.77 13.35
N GLY A 127 16.13 -6.56 13.28
CA GLY A 127 15.40 -6.41 12.03
C GLY A 127 14.38 -5.28 12.08
N LEU A 128 14.12 -4.70 10.91
CA LEU A 128 13.06 -3.73 10.68
C LEU A 128 12.30 -4.14 9.41
N GLN A 129 10.98 -4.26 9.51
CA GLN A 129 10.09 -4.34 8.35
C GLN A 129 9.23 -3.10 8.27
N LEU A 130 9.07 -2.59 7.05
CA LEU A 130 8.10 -1.56 6.72
C LEU A 130 7.18 -2.14 5.64
N ASN A 131 5.88 -2.05 5.86
CA ASN A 131 4.86 -2.52 4.93
C ASN A 131 3.95 -1.37 4.52
N ALA A 132 3.59 -1.34 3.24
CA ALA A 132 2.57 -0.46 2.69
C ALA A 132 1.59 -1.32 1.90
N ASN A 133 0.32 -1.32 2.28
CA ASN A 133 -0.76 -1.98 1.57
C ASN A 133 -1.75 -0.92 1.11
N GLY A 134 -2.25 -1.03 -0.12
CA GLY A 134 -3.34 -0.18 -0.62
C GLY A 134 -4.50 -1.05 -1.05
N ASP A 135 -5.70 -0.74 -0.58
CA ASP A 135 -6.94 -1.11 -1.26
C ASP A 135 -7.25 0.01 -2.24
N LEU A 136 -7.22 -0.33 -3.52
CA LEU A 136 -7.53 0.58 -4.61
C LEU A 136 -8.98 0.32 -5.01
N ASP A 137 -9.70 1.37 -5.36
CA ASP A 137 -11.07 1.24 -5.85
C ASP A 137 -11.19 0.22 -7.00
N ASN A 138 -12.41 -0.26 -7.23
CA ASN A 138 -12.77 -1.33 -8.14
C ASN A 138 -12.15 -2.68 -7.75
N GLY A 139 -11.83 -2.87 -6.47
CA GLY A 139 -11.32 -4.13 -5.91
C GLY A 139 -9.91 -4.48 -6.38
N PHE A 140 -9.12 -3.47 -6.78
CA PHE A 140 -7.68 -3.65 -6.96
C PHE A 140 -6.98 -3.49 -5.61
N GLY A 141 -5.80 -4.06 -5.45
CA GLY A 141 -4.99 -3.76 -4.29
C GLY A 141 -3.53 -3.99 -4.58
N LEU A 142 -2.70 -3.46 -3.70
CA LEU A 142 -1.25 -3.57 -3.78
C LEU A 142 -0.66 -3.82 -2.40
N GLY A 143 0.48 -4.49 -2.36
CA GLY A 143 1.26 -4.67 -1.14
C GLY A 143 2.74 -4.63 -1.42
N LEU A 144 3.45 -3.79 -0.69
CA LEU A 144 4.90 -3.64 -0.70
C LEU A 144 5.45 -3.86 0.71
N GLN A 145 6.55 -4.57 0.84
CA GLN A 145 7.27 -4.74 2.10
C GLN A 145 8.77 -4.64 1.87
N GLY A 146 9.41 -3.70 2.57
CA GLY A 146 10.86 -3.62 2.71
C GLY A 146 11.28 -4.26 4.02
N THR A 147 12.35 -5.04 3.99
CA THR A 147 12.93 -5.69 5.18
C THR A 147 14.40 -5.34 5.26
N ALA A 148 14.82 -4.84 6.42
CA ALA A 148 16.20 -4.72 6.84
C ALA A 148 16.48 -5.74 7.95
N LEU A 149 17.60 -6.45 7.88
CA LEU A 149 18.14 -7.32 8.92
C LEU A 149 19.62 -6.98 9.11
N SER A 150 20.12 -7.13 10.33
CA SER A 150 21.52 -6.95 10.72
C SER A 150 21.73 -7.59 12.10
N THR A 151 22.93 -7.55 12.64
CA THR A 151 23.26 -7.87 14.04
C THR A 151 23.55 -6.62 14.87
N TRP A 152 23.67 -5.43 14.24
CA TRP A 152 23.92 -4.14 14.91
C TRP A 152 25.10 -4.14 15.89
N GLY A 153 26.16 -4.91 15.61
CA GLY A 153 27.37 -4.96 16.45
C GLY A 153 27.37 -6.05 17.52
N LEU A 154 26.26 -6.80 17.68
CA LEU A 154 26.18 -7.93 18.61
C LEU A 154 27.19 -9.03 18.27
N GLU A 155 27.55 -9.15 16.99
CA GLU A 155 28.52 -10.12 16.46
C GLU A 155 29.94 -9.93 17.02
N LYS A 156 30.23 -8.78 17.65
CA LYS A 156 31.56 -8.48 18.20
C LYS A 156 31.81 -9.10 19.58
N ASN A 157 30.76 -9.24 20.40
CA ASN A 157 30.92 -9.61 21.81
C ASN A 157 29.83 -10.56 22.35
N LEU A 158 28.71 -10.76 21.64
CA LEU A 158 27.52 -11.43 22.18
C LEU A 158 27.07 -12.62 21.35
N VAL A 159 27.31 -12.61 20.03
CA VAL A 159 26.99 -13.73 19.14
C VAL A 159 28.12 -13.97 18.15
N SER A 160 28.23 -15.18 17.62
CA SER A 160 29.10 -15.51 16.48
C SER A 160 28.30 -15.86 15.23
N ASN A 161 26.97 -15.95 15.33
CA ASN A 161 26.08 -16.39 14.26
C ASN A 161 24.85 -15.49 14.10
N VAL A 162 24.11 -15.68 12.99
CA VAL A 162 22.83 -15.03 12.71
C VAL A 162 21.72 -16.08 12.56
N MET A 163 20.52 -15.76 13.04
CA MET A 163 19.33 -16.63 12.91
C MET A 163 18.75 -16.63 11.50
N GLN A 164 18.89 -15.51 10.80
CA GLN A 164 18.50 -15.36 9.41
C GLN A 164 19.56 -14.55 8.67
N SER A 165 20.03 -15.11 7.57
CA SER A 165 20.89 -14.42 6.62
C SER A 165 20.09 -14.00 5.40
N GLY A 166 20.39 -12.82 4.85
CA GLY A 166 19.71 -12.30 3.65
C GLY A 166 20.52 -12.40 2.35
N LEU A 167 21.82 -12.70 2.44
CA LEU A 167 22.71 -12.96 1.31
C LEU A 167 23.31 -14.33 1.54
N GLY A 168 23.20 -15.25 0.56
CA GLY A 168 23.64 -16.64 0.69
C GLY A 168 24.99 -16.75 1.40
N ASN A 169 25.02 -17.55 2.47
CA ASN A 169 26.16 -17.74 3.36
C ASN A 169 27.44 -18.08 2.58
N ASN A 170 28.37 -17.12 2.46
CA ASN A 170 29.74 -17.36 1.98
C ASN A 170 30.74 -17.57 3.14
N GLY A 171 30.25 -17.82 4.37
CA GLY A 171 31.09 -18.13 5.53
C GLY A 171 31.74 -16.93 6.23
N ASP A 172 31.31 -15.70 5.93
CA ASP A 172 31.78 -14.47 6.58
C ASP A 172 30.64 -13.83 7.42
N THR A 173 30.61 -14.18 8.70
CA THR A 173 29.56 -13.74 9.65
C THR A 173 29.56 -12.24 9.93
N ALA A 174 30.65 -11.54 9.60
CA ALA A 174 30.74 -10.08 9.72
C ALA A 174 29.80 -9.32 8.76
N ASN A 175 29.36 -9.96 7.67
CA ASN A 175 28.47 -9.37 6.66
C ASN A 175 27.20 -10.21 6.41
N ALA A 176 27.12 -11.43 6.96
CA ALA A 176 25.99 -12.35 6.71
C ALA A 176 24.66 -11.89 7.32
N GLY A 177 24.69 -11.03 8.34
CA GLY A 177 23.48 -10.50 9.00
C GLY A 177 22.86 -9.30 8.29
N ASP A 178 23.66 -8.53 7.54
CA ASP A 178 23.28 -7.25 6.97
C ASP A 178 22.58 -7.44 5.63
N TYR A 179 21.28 -7.16 5.60
CA TYR A 179 20.43 -7.36 4.45
C TYR A 179 19.38 -6.28 4.36
N PHE A 180 19.19 -5.73 3.16
CA PHE A 180 18.03 -4.91 2.83
C PHE A 180 17.43 -5.40 1.52
N ALA A 181 16.13 -5.70 1.51
CA ALA A 181 15.43 -6.02 0.28
C ALA A 181 13.93 -5.77 0.35
N ILE A 182 13.33 -5.74 -0.83
CA ILE A 182 11.89 -5.84 -0.99
C ILE A 182 11.51 -7.32 -0.88
N THR A 183 10.86 -7.68 0.22
CA THR A 183 10.47 -9.05 0.54
C THR A 183 9.02 -9.35 0.16
N LYS A 184 8.17 -8.33 -0.03
CA LYS A 184 6.85 -8.50 -0.67
C LYS A 184 6.63 -7.39 -1.70
N ALA A 185 6.06 -7.79 -2.83
CA ALA A 185 5.63 -6.89 -3.89
C ALA A 185 4.56 -7.61 -4.71
N TYR A 186 3.30 -7.29 -4.48
CA TYR A 186 2.19 -7.97 -5.15
C TYR A 186 1.05 -7.01 -5.50
N LEU A 187 0.23 -7.47 -6.44
CA LEU A 187 -1.05 -6.88 -6.81
C LEU A 187 -2.18 -7.89 -6.52
N THR A 188 -3.33 -7.37 -6.14
CA THR A 188 -4.57 -8.14 -5.93
C THR A 188 -5.69 -7.61 -6.80
N LYS A 189 -6.58 -8.49 -7.23
CA LYS A 189 -7.85 -8.14 -7.87
C LYS A 189 -8.97 -9.02 -7.33
N LYS A 190 -10.02 -8.40 -6.82
CA LYS A 190 -11.26 -9.07 -6.41
C LYS A 190 -12.27 -9.04 -7.56
N LEU A 191 -12.80 -10.21 -7.89
CA LEU A 191 -13.80 -10.45 -8.93
C LEU A 191 -14.93 -11.28 -8.30
N GLY A 192 -15.94 -10.62 -7.74
CA GLY A 192 -17.00 -11.28 -6.97
C GLY A 192 -16.43 -12.07 -5.80
N ASN A 193 -16.65 -13.40 -5.81
CA ASN A 193 -16.15 -14.34 -4.80
C ASN A 193 -14.71 -14.85 -5.06
N THR A 194 -14.09 -14.40 -6.15
CA THR A 194 -12.71 -14.78 -6.51
C THR A 194 -11.74 -13.65 -6.21
N THR A 195 -10.61 -13.96 -5.59
CA THR A 195 -9.47 -13.04 -5.44
C THR A 195 -8.27 -13.61 -6.18
N LEU A 196 -7.72 -12.84 -7.11
CA LEU A 196 -6.44 -13.10 -7.75
C LEU A 196 -5.36 -12.27 -7.05
N LYS A 197 -4.22 -12.90 -6.73
CA LYS A 197 -3.06 -12.26 -6.14
C LYS A 197 -1.80 -12.70 -6.85
N MET A 198 -1.03 -11.73 -7.36
CA MET A 198 0.15 -12.01 -8.18
C MET A 198 1.36 -11.21 -7.71
N GLY A 199 2.53 -11.85 -7.71
CA GLY A 199 3.80 -11.23 -7.32
C GLY A 199 4.44 -11.93 -6.13
N ARG A 200 5.38 -11.24 -5.49
CA ARG A 200 6.09 -11.73 -4.31
C ARG A 200 5.24 -11.60 -3.06
N GLN A 201 4.93 -12.73 -2.42
CA GLN A 201 3.98 -12.79 -1.32
C GLN A 201 4.29 -13.89 -0.32
N GLU A 202 3.75 -13.78 0.90
CA GLU A 202 3.63 -14.93 1.79
C GLU A 202 2.50 -15.85 1.31
N LEU A 203 2.72 -17.16 1.44
CA LEU A 203 1.73 -18.19 1.14
C LEU A 203 1.31 -18.88 2.44
N PRO A 204 0.06 -18.75 2.88
CA PRO A 204 -0.36 -19.37 4.13
C PRO A 204 -0.63 -20.86 3.90
N LYS A 205 -0.32 -21.67 4.92
CA LYS A 205 -0.38 -23.14 4.84
C LYS A 205 -1.78 -23.69 4.51
N ASN A 206 -2.84 -22.96 4.88
CA ASN A 206 -4.22 -23.33 4.57
C ASN A 206 -4.58 -23.17 3.08
N LEU A 207 -3.96 -22.24 2.36
CA LEU A 207 -4.22 -22.00 0.94
C LEU A 207 -3.22 -22.74 0.05
N SER A 208 -1.99 -22.91 0.52
CA SER A 208 -0.93 -23.59 -0.24
C SER A 208 -0.18 -24.60 0.65
N PRO A 209 -0.78 -25.77 0.92
CA PRO A 209 -0.19 -26.74 1.84
C PRO A 209 1.12 -27.37 1.33
N LEU A 210 1.36 -27.34 0.01
CA LEU A 210 2.56 -27.91 -0.62
C LEU A 210 3.74 -26.93 -0.69
N ALA A 211 3.47 -25.63 -0.61
CA ALA A 211 4.48 -24.57 -0.63
C ALA A 211 3.98 -23.39 0.21
N PHE A 212 4.45 -23.26 1.44
CA PHE A 212 3.97 -22.28 2.40
C PHE A 212 5.11 -21.49 3.04
N SER A 213 4.75 -20.32 3.56
CA SER A 213 5.62 -19.45 4.31
C SER A 213 5.84 -19.98 5.73
N GLU A 214 7.09 -20.30 6.01
CA GLU A 214 7.60 -20.86 7.25
C GLU A 214 8.04 -19.75 8.21
N ASN A 215 7.89 -19.99 9.51
CA ASN A 215 8.12 -19.00 10.55
C ASN A 215 9.23 -19.42 11.52
N TRP A 216 10.24 -20.12 11.00
CA TRP A 216 11.38 -20.63 11.77
C TRP A 216 12.53 -19.61 11.87
N ASN A 217 12.59 -18.70 10.90
CA ASN A 217 13.52 -17.58 10.86
C ASN A 217 12.88 -16.33 11.49
N VAL A 218 13.66 -15.25 11.61
CA VAL A 218 13.19 -13.96 12.15
C VAL A 218 11.98 -13.43 11.38
N TYR A 219 12.00 -13.55 10.05
CA TYR A 219 10.92 -13.22 9.15
C TYR A 219 10.61 -14.39 8.22
N LYS A 220 9.33 -14.53 7.88
CA LYS A 220 8.85 -15.59 6.99
C LYS A 220 9.46 -15.48 5.59
N ASN A 221 9.67 -16.63 4.96
CA ASN A 221 9.96 -16.69 3.54
C ASN A 221 8.72 -16.32 2.70
N THR A 222 9.00 -15.85 1.50
CA THR A 222 8.05 -15.36 0.51
C THR A 222 8.32 -16.02 -0.83
N PHE A 223 7.31 -16.00 -1.69
CA PHE A 223 7.31 -16.70 -2.96
C PHE A 223 6.85 -15.79 -4.08
N ASP A 224 7.49 -15.93 -5.24
CA ASP A 224 7.01 -15.34 -6.48
C ASP A 224 5.92 -16.26 -7.04
N ALA A 225 4.66 -15.86 -6.82
CA ALA A 225 3.52 -16.73 -7.06
C ALA A 225 2.30 -15.98 -7.63
N ILE A 226 1.47 -16.73 -8.34
CA ILE A 226 0.10 -16.34 -8.71
C ILE A 226 -0.85 -17.24 -7.93
N LEU A 227 -1.77 -16.64 -7.20
CA LEU A 227 -2.74 -17.32 -6.35
C LEU A 227 -4.15 -16.86 -6.74
N ALA A 228 -5.02 -17.79 -7.11
CA ALA A 228 -6.43 -17.57 -7.31
C ALA A 228 -7.20 -18.29 -6.20
N VAL A 229 -8.00 -17.54 -5.43
CA VAL A 229 -8.79 -18.07 -4.32
C VAL A 229 -10.25 -17.76 -4.58
N ASN A 230 -11.10 -18.78 -4.65
CA ASN A 230 -12.55 -18.62 -4.73
C ASN A 230 -13.18 -19.15 -3.43
N SER A 231 -13.87 -18.29 -2.71
CA SER A 231 -14.59 -18.64 -1.48
C SER A 231 -16.00 -18.05 -1.58
N GLY A 232 -16.98 -18.87 -1.96
CA GLY A 232 -18.38 -18.45 -1.99
C GLY A 232 -19.23 -19.06 -3.11
N ASP A 233 -18.62 -19.57 -4.18
CA ASP A 233 -19.40 -20.19 -5.27
C ASP A 233 -19.82 -21.63 -4.93
N ILE A 234 -19.13 -22.27 -3.99
CA ILE A 234 -19.47 -23.58 -3.44
C ILE A 234 -19.61 -23.44 -1.92
N PRO A 235 -20.77 -23.82 -1.32
CA PRO A 235 -20.94 -23.80 0.13
C PRO A 235 -19.85 -24.59 0.85
N ASP A 236 -19.32 -24.02 1.93
CA ASP A 236 -18.31 -24.61 2.80
C ASP A 236 -17.02 -25.08 2.09
N THR A 237 -16.74 -24.57 0.89
CA THR A 237 -15.60 -25.00 0.09
C THR A 237 -14.84 -23.79 -0.49
N THR A 238 -13.54 -23.73 -0.21
CA THR A 238 -12.62 -22.77 -0.83
C THR A 238 -11.81 -23.47 -1.91
N LEU A 239 -11.92 -23.01 -3.15
CA LEU A 239 -11.07 -23.46 -4.25
C LEU A 239 -9.82 -22.58 -4.34
N VAL A 240 -8.65 -23.20 -4.39
CA VAL A 240 -7.38 -22.50 -4.51
C VAL A 240 -6.58 -23.06 -5.67
N GLY A 241 -6.18 -22.17 -6.59
CA GLY A 241 -5.18 -22.45 -7.62
C GLY A 241 -3.92 -21.63 -7.35
N ALA A 242 -2.77 -22.28 -7.26
CA ALA A 242 -1.49 -21.61 -7.02
C ALA A 242 -0.46 -22.03 -8.07
N TYR A 243 0.23 -21.05 -8.65
CA TYR A 243 1.45 -21.25 -9.42
C TYR A 243 2.60 -20.59 -8.67
N VAL A 244 3.58 -21.38 -8.24
CA VAL A 244 4.72 -20.91 -7.44
C VAL A 244 5.99 -21.13 -8.24
N SER A 245 6.77 -20.06 -8.46
CA SER A 245 7.93 -20.10 -9.37
C SER A 245 9.28 -20.01 -8.66
N ARG A 246 9.39 -19.18 -7.63
CA ARG A 246 10.62 -18.94 -6.87
C ARG A 246 10.27 -18.70 -5.40
N SER A 247 11.23 -18.92 -4.52
CA SER A 247 11.19 -18.49 -3.13
C SER A 247 12.38 -17.60 -2.82
N ASN A 248 12.26 -16.71 -1.85
CA ASN A 248 13.45 -16.17 -1.20
C ASN A 248 14.00 -17.25 -0.25
N GLN A 249 15.26 -17.64 -0.45
CA GLN A 249 15.95 -18.50 0.51
C GLN A 249 16.26 -17.63 1.74
N HIS A 250 15.73 -18.03 2.89
CA HIS A 250 16.01 -17.42 4.18
C HIS A 250 16.67 -18.40 5.14
N GLY A 251 17.16 -19.54 4.63
CA GLY A 251 17.93 -20.54 5.39
C GLY A 251 19.34 -20.65 4.84
#